data_AF-B0WP71-F1
#
_entry.id   AF-B0WP71-F1
#
_cell.length_a   1.000
_cell.length_b   1.000
_cell.length_c   1.000
_cell.angle_alpha   90.00
_cell.angle_beta   90.00
_cell.angle_gamma   90.00
#
_symmetry.space_group_name_H-M   'P 1'
#
loop_
_entity.id
_entity.type
_entity.pdbx_description
1 polymer ?
#
loop_
_entity_poly.entity_id
_entity_poly.type
_entity_poly.pdbx_seq_one_letter_code
_entity_poly.pdbx_strand_id
1 'polypeptide(L)'
;MAQSAADLNEATLLENLRQRFEAGHIYTYVGSILIAVNPFKFHPIYNPKYVRLYQNQRIGPILPPHIFAIADNAYYNMLKEKRNQIYLATLPVRATTPAPVRF
;
A
#
# COMPACT_ATOMS: atom_id res chain seq x y z
N MET A 1 -10.54 -8.07 -10.41
CA MET A 1 -10.38 -7.47 -11.75
C MET A 1 -9.23 -6.47 -11.69
N ALA A 2 -8.23 -6.63 -12.56
CA ALA A 2 -7.15 -5.65 -12.71
C ALA A 2 -7.66 -4.52 -13.63
N GLN A 3 -7.77 -3.30 -13.10
CA GLN A 3 -8.13 -2.14 -13.91
C GLN A 3 -6.85 -1.56 -14.53
N SER A 4 -6.79 -1.58 -15.86
CA SER A 4 -5.71 -1.01 -16.67
C SER A 4 -5.74 0.52 -16.61
N ALA A 5 -4.56 1.10 -16.39
CA ALA A 5 -4.30 2.50 -16.07
C ALA A 5 -4.46 3.48 -17.26
N ALA A 6 -5.50 3.35 -18.08
CA ALA A 6 -5.71 4.23 -19.22
C ALA A 6 -6.74 5.35 -18.98
N ASP A 7 -7.63 5.24 -17.99
CA ASP A 7 -8.64 6.27 -17.67
C ASP A 7 -8.84 6.45 -16.14
N LEU A 8 -7.74 6.52 -15.39
CA LEU A 8 -7.81 6.86 -13.96
C LEU A 8 -7.95 8.38 -13.80
N ASN A 9 -9.18 8.88 -13.89
CA ASN A 9 -9.51 10.18 -13.35
C ASN A 9 -9.18 10.18 -11.84
N GLU A 10 -8.52 11.21 -11.33
CA GLU A 10 -8.12 11.31 -9.92
C GLU A 10 -9.30 11.09 -8.98
N ALA A 11 -10.48 11.60 -9.37
CA ALA A 11 -11.74 11.39 -8.67
C ALA A 11 -12.15 9.92 -8.57
N THR A 12 -11.98 9.12 -9.63
CA THR A 12 -12.32 7.69 -9.64
C THR A 12 -11.36 6.90 -8.76
N LEU A 13 -10.07 7.24 -8.77
CA LEU A 13 -9.08 6.63 -7.88
C LEU A 13 -9.42 6.92 -6.41
N LEU A 14 -9.73 8.18 -6.10
CA LEU A 14 -10.11 8.60 -4.77
C LEU A 14 -11.38 7.89 -4.29
N GLU A 15 -12.39 7.78 -5.14
CA GLU A 15 -13.64 7.08 -4.80
C GLU A 15 -13.40 5.58 -4.55
N ASN A 16 -12.56 4.94 -5.37
CA ASN A 16 -12.16 3.55 -5.15
C ASN A 16 -11.42 3.37 -3.81
N LEU A 17 -10.52 4.29 -3.46
CA LEU A 17 -9.83 4.26 -2.17
C LEU A 17 -10.81 4.47 -1.01
N ARG A 18 -11.78 5.38 -1.15
CA ARG A 18 -12.82 5.64 -0.15
C ARG A 18 -13.68 4.39 0.10
N GLN A 19 -14.21 3.78 -0.96
CA GLN A 19 -15.03 2.57 -0.85
C GLN A 19 -14.26 1.40 -0.23
N ARG A 20 -12.99 1.22 -0.61
CA ARG A 20 -12.14 0.18 -0.02
C ARG A 20 -11.84 0.43 1.45
N PHE A 21 -11.60 1.69 1.82
CA PHE A 21 -11.38 2.08 3.21
C PHE A 21 -12.63 1.83 4.07
N GLU A 22 -13.82 2.17 3.56
CA GLU A 22 -15.10 1.89 4.21
C GLU A 22 -15.36 0.39 4.38
N ALA A 23 -14.91 -0.43 3.42
CA ALA A 23 -14.93 -1.89 3.53
C ALA A 23 -13.86 -2.46 4.48
N GLY A 24 -13.01 -1.63 5.08
CA GLY A 24 -11.94 -2.05 6.00
C GLY A 24 -10.64 -2.48 5.32
N HIS A 25 -10.48 -2.24 4.01
CA HIS A 25 -9.25 -2.54 3.28
C HIS A 25 -8.30 -1.34 3.27
N ILE A 26 -7.30 -1.38 4.16
CA ILE A 26 -6.34 -0.28 4.32
C ILE A 26 -5.24 -0.24 3.26
N TYR A 27 -5.04 -1.33 2.53
CA TYR A 27 -4.02 -1.48 1.50
C TYR A 27 -4.67 -1.61 0.12
N THR A 28 -4.12 -0.92 -0.88
CA THR A 28 -4.63 -0.94 -2.26
C THR A 28 -3.48 -0.88 -3.26
N TYR A 29 -3.43 -1.81 -4.22
CA TYR A 29 -2.52 -1.74 -5.35
C TYR A 29 -3.03 -0.75 -6.39
N VAL A 30 -2.16 0.16 -6.81
CA VAL A 30 -2.43 1.10 -7.90
C VAL A 30 -1.22 1.05 -8.84
N GLY A 31 -1.34 0.31 -9.94
CA GLY A 31 -0.20 0.05 -10.82
C GLY A 31 0.97 -0.60 -10.08
N SER A 32 2.11 0.10 -10.02
CA SER A 32 3.33 -0.35 -9.35
C SER A 32 3.44 0.09 -7.89
N ILE A 33 2.53 0.94 -7.39
CA ILE A 33 2.57 1.45 -6.01
C ILE A 33 1.56 0.73 -5.12
N LEU A 34 1.88 0.68 -3.83
CA LEU A 34 0.96 0.24 -2.78
C LEU A 34 0.55 1.46 -1.96
N ILE A 35 -0.75 1.79 -1.99
CA ILE A 35 -1.31 2.85 -1.16
C ILE A 35 -1.78 2.25 0.16
N ALA A 36 -1.38 2.87 1.27
CA ALA A 36 -1.81 2.52 2.62
C ALA A 36 -2.58 3.70 3.23
N VAL A 37 -3.82 3.46 3.66
CA VAL A 37 -4.68 4.45 4.32
C VAL A 37 -4.81 4.09 5.80
N ASN A 38 -4.42 4.99 6.70
CA ASN A 38 -4.42 4.71 8.13
C ASN A 38 -5.86 4.61 8.69
N PRO A 39 -6.27 3.47 9.28
CA PRO A 39 -7.59 3.31 9.89
C PRO A 39 -7.73 3.99 11.27
N PHE A 40 -6.63 4.51 11.84
CA PHE A 40 -6.56 5.06 13.20
C PHE A 40 -7.09 4.12 14.30
N LYS A 41 -7.10 2.81 14.00
CA LYS A 41 -7.60 1.73 14.84
C LYS A 41 -6.67 0.53 14.73
N PHE A 42 -6.65 -0.31 15.75
CA PHE A 42 -5.89 -1.56 15.70
C PHE A 42 -6.50 -2.52 14.68
N HIS A 43 -5.68 -3.00 13.74
CA HIS A 43 -6.11 -3.93 12.71
C HIS A 43 -5.29 -5.24 12.83
N PRO A 44 -5.92 -6.42 13.05
CA PRO A 44 -5.21 -7.66 13.36
C PRO A 44 -4.49 -8.33 12.16
N ILE A 45 -4.14 -7.59 11.11
CA ILE A 45 -3.54 -8.10 9.87
C ILE A 45 -2.05 -8.44 9.99
N TYR A 46 -1.39 -8.04 11.08
CA TYR A 46 0.03 -8.29 11.31
C TYR A 46 0.34 -9.60 12.06
N ASN A 47 -0.66 -10.48 12.21
CA ASN A 47 -0.49 -11.77 12.87
C ASN A 47 0.50 -12.67 12.08
N PRO A 48 1.39 -13.46 12.72
CA PRO A 48 2.30 -14.37 12.01
C PRO A 48 1.64 -15.33 11.02
N LYS A 49 0.35 -15.64 11.19
CA LYS A 49 -0.44 -16.39 10.19
C LYS A 49 -0.47 -15.70 8.83
N TYR A 50 -0.64 -14.37 8.79
CA TYR A 50 -0.61 -13.59 7.55
C TYR A 50 0.79 -13.56 6.95
N VAL A 51 1.85 -13.47 7.76
CA VAL A 51 3.23 -13.53 7.24
C VAL A 51 3.44 -14.80 6.42
N ARG A 52 3.03 -15.96 6.96
CA ARG A 52 3.12 -17.25 6.25
C ARG A 52 2.26 -17.31 5.00
N LEU A 53 1.08 -16.67 5.02
CA LEU A 53 0.18 -16.61 3.87
C LEU A 53 0.83 -15.89 2.67
N TYR A 54 1.63 -14.85 2.92
CA TYR A 54 2.27 -14.04 1.89
C TYR A 54 3.67 -14.53 1.48
N GLN A 55 4.22 -15.50 2.19
CA GLN A 55 5.57 -16.01 1.94
C GLN A 55 5.62 -16.86 0.66
N ASN A 56 6.60 -16.62 -0.21
CA ASN A 56 6.77 -17.29 -1.51
C ASN A 56 5.59 -17.10 -2.48
N GLN A 57 4.79 -16.05 -2.31
CA GLN A 57 3.63 -15.79 -3.14
C GLN A 57 3.91 -14.67 -4.13
N ARG A 58 3.52 -14.86 -5.39
CA ARG A 58 3.68 -13.81 -6.40
C ARG A 58 2.72 -12.66 -6.11
N ILE A 59 3.21 -11.43 -6.20
CA ILE A 59 2.36 -10.23 -6.22
C ILE A 59 1.39 -10.39 -7.40
N GLY A 60 0.09 -10.43 -7.12
CA GLY A 60 -0.91 -10.73 -8.13
C GLY A 60 -2.33 -10.83 -7.56
N PRO A 61 -3.31 -11.22 -8.40
CA PRO A 61 -4.73 -11.18 -8.04
C PRO A 61 -5.15 -12.23 -7.01
N ILE A 62 -4.27 -13.17 -6.67
CA ILE A 62 -4.57 -14.30 -5.78
C ILE A 62 -4.64 -13.85 -4.32
N LEU A 63 -3.82 -12.87 -3.92
CA LEU A 63 -3.76 -12.38 -2.55
C LEU A 63 -4.15 -10.90 -2.46
N PRO A 64 -4.82 -10.48 -1.37
CA PRO A 64 -5.14 -9.08 -1.19
C PRO A 64 -3.86 -8.25 -1.01
N PRO A 65 -3.88 -6.97 -1.42
CA PRO A 65 -2.74 -6.07 -1.23
C PRO A 65 -2.30 -6.00 0.21
N HIS A 66 -1.00 -6.19 0.43
CA HIS A 66 -0.41 -6.17 1.76
C HIS A 66 1.07 -5.83 1.70
N ILE A 67 1.59 -5.20 2.77
CA ILE A 67 3.01 -4.87 2.89
C ILE A 67 3.91 -6.12 2.88
N PHE A 68 3.42 -7.24 3.40
CA PHE A 68 4.15 -8.51 3.39
C PHE A 68 4.41 -9.04 1.98
N ALA A 69 3.49 -8.84 1.04
CA ALA A 69 3.71 -9.22 -0.36
C ALA A 69 4.84 -8.38 -1.00
N ILE A 70 4.92 -7.09 -0.63
CA ILE A 70 6.01 -6.20 -1.08
C ILE A 70 7.35 -6.64 -0.47
N ALA A 71 7.37 -6.97 0.82
CA ALA A 71 8.56 -7.43 1.51
C ALA A 71 9.09 -8.77 0.96
N ASP A 72 8.20 -9.74 0.70
CA ASP A 72 8.58 -11.03 0.11
C ASP A 72 9.12 -10.85 -1.32
N ASN A 73 8.50 -9.98 -2.11
CA ASN A 73 8.99 -9.67 -3.45
C ASN A 73 10.35 -8.97 -3.44
N ALA A 74 10.55 -8.01 -2.53
CA ALA A 74 11.83 -7.35 -2.31
C ALA A 74 12.93 -8.38 -2.02
N TYR A 75 12.65 -9.28 -1.09
CA TYR A 75 13.57 -10.33 -0.68
C TYR A 75 13.87 -11.30 -1.82
N TYR A 76 12.83 -11.75 -2.53
CA TYR A 76 12.96 -12.62 -3.70
C TYR A 76 13.81 -11.99 -4.80
N ASN A 77 13.56 -10.72 -5.14
CA ASN A 77 14.33 -10.00 -6.17
C ASN A 77 15.79 -9.80 -5.74
N MET A 78 16.03 -9.50 -4.45
CA MET A 78 17.37 -9.40 -3.90
C MET A 78 18.15 -10.72 -4.08
N LEU A 79 17.53 -11.87 -3.78
CA LEU A 79 18.16 -13.18 -3.96
C LEU A 79 18.39 -13.55 -5.43
N LYS A 80 17.40 -13.27 -6.28
CA LYS A 80 17.44 -13.61 -7.71
C LYS A 80 18.45 -12.77 -8.47
N GLU A 81 18.44 -11.46 -8.26
CA GLU A 81 19.28 -10.52 -9.00
C GLU A 81 20.63 -10.29 -8.34
N LYS A 82 20.80 -10.70 -7.08
CA LYS A 82 21.99 -10.43 -6.25
C LYS A 82 22.30 -8.93 -6.17
N ARG A 83 21.26 -8.10 -6.14
CA ARG A 83 21.34 -6.63 -6.04
C ARG A 83 20.46 -6.10 -4.92
N ASN A 84 20.92 -5.03 -4.28
CA ASN A 84 20.21 -4.34 -3.22
C ASN A 84 18.89 -3.77 -3.75
N GLN A 85 17.83 -3.89 -2.95
CA GLN A 85 16.50 -3.37 -3.26
C GLN A 85 16.16 -2.22 -2.31
N ILE A 86 15.47 -1.19 -2.81
CA ILE A 86 15.02 -0.04 -2.04
C ILE A 86 13.53 0.15 -2.29
N TYR A 87 12.77 0.30 -1.22
CA TYR A 87 11.35 0.63 -1.26
C TYR A 87 11.14 1.95 -0.53
N LEU A 88 10.60 2.94 -1.24
CA LEU A 88 10.35 4.26 -0.69
C LEU A 88 8.93 4.32 -0.12
N ALA A 89 8.81 4.67 1.15
CA ALA A 89 7.54 5.00 1.79
C ALA A 89 7.41 6.51 1.91
N THR A 90 6.35 7.07 1.31
CA THR A 90 6.01 8.49 1.41
C THR A 90 4.75 8.67 2.25
N LEU A 91 4.74 9.71 3.09
CA LEU A 91 3.56 10.13 3.83
C LEU A 91 3.28 11.58 3.48
N PRO A 92 2.01 11.97 3.28
CA PRO A 92 1.66 13.36 3.05
C PRO A 92 2.01 14.17 4.31
N VAL A 93 2.94 15.11 4.17
CA VAL A 93 3.21 16.10 5.22
C VAL A 93 2.02 17.06 5.22
N ARG A 94 1.30 17.15 6.34
CA ARG A 94 0.28 18.18 6.50
C ARG A 94 1.00 19.52 6.39
N ALA A 95 0.68 20.32 5.38
CA ALA A 95 1.16 21.69 5.31
C ALA A 95 0.69 22.40 6.58
N THR A 96 1.60 22.59 7.54
CA THR A 96 1.36 23.46 8.68
C THR A 96 1.24 24.85 8.10
N THR A 97 0.02 25.36 7.98
CA THR A 97 -0.17 26.81 7.83
C THR A 97 0.57 27.47 8.98
N PRO A 98 1.52 28.38 8.72
CA PRO A 98 2.19 29.10 9.79
C PRO A 98 1.11 29.83 10.59
N ALA A 99 1.04 29.59 11.89
CA ALA A 99 0.14 30.33 12.76
C ALA A 99 0.47 31.83 12.63
N PRO A 100 -0.52 32.71 12.46
CA PRO A 100 -0.25 34.14 12.42
C PRO A 100 0.37 34.55 13.75
N VAL A 101 1.58 35.09 13.70
CA VAL A 101 2.25 35.70 14.85
C VAL A 101 1.37 36.84 15.33
N ARG A 102 0.70 36.66 16.47
CA ARG A 102 0.00 37.77 17.13
C ARG A 102 1.05 38.60 17.85
N PHE A 103 1.15 39.87 17.45
CA PHE A 103 1.89 40.91 18.18
C PHE A 103 1.21 41.21 19.51
#